data_AF-A0A7J6QRE4-F1
#
_entry.id   AF-A0A7J6QRE4-F1
#
_cell.length_a   1.000
_cell.length_b   1.000
_cell.length_c   1.000
_cell.angle_alpha   90.00
_cell.angle_beta   90.00
_cell.angle_gamma   90.00
#
_symmetry.space_group_name_H-M   'P 1'
#
loop_
_entity.id
_entity.type
_entity.pdbx_description
1 polymer ?
#
loop_
_entity_poly.entity_id
_entity_poly.type
_entity_poly.pdbx_seq_one_letter_code
_entity_poly.pdbx_strand_id
1 'polypeptide(L)'
;MLFTLIGLVISIFLALVTFPSYCGRRLAIQTSKELCCASSMVSTLVKGLVARKHDGSKEPEGQPLPTVSEVSARLLKEDNCRAGEQRWFREEATYLKLFNLSSTRCAVKPKCLGCAQDEVTRLSRSAVVVSQIIWGCDQRMSAATDNFLLEPIRPLLGGLAEHLQRSAVELDRCLHGVVDTGPAVEATGETLEAMLYLNAKFDESRTKLLFTRTWAPKGQKMDSTHMIEVLSSGGGVGVHEAIHAINVFIEDWVSV
;
A
#
# COMPACT_ATOMS: atom_id res chain seq x y z
N MET A 1 -10.15 -8.58 56.36
CA MET A 1 -11.45 -8.26 55.74
C MET A 1 -11.43 -6.87 55.10
N LEU A 2 -11.16 -5.77 55.82
CA LEU A 2 -11.14 -4.42 55.23
C LEU A 2 -10.01 -4.22 54.20
N PHE A 3 -8.79 -4.65 54.51
CA PHE A 3 -7.63 -4.56 53.60
C PHE A 3 -7.78 -5.41 52.32
N THR A 4 -8.45 -6.56 52.42
CA THR A 4 -8.72 -7.44 51.27
C THR A 4 -9.80 -6.85 50.36
N LEU A 5 -10.79 -6.15 50.91
CA LEU A 5 -11.87 -5.52 50.16
C LEU A 5 -11.40 -4.22 49.48
N ILE A 6 -10.58 -3.42 50.16
CA ILE A 6 -9.93 -2.23 49.59
C ILE A 6 -8.96 -2.63 48.46
N GLY A 7 -8.14 -3.67 48.66
CA GLY A 7 -7.24 -4.19 47.63
C GLY A 7 -7.97 -4.70 46.38
N LEU A 8 -9.13 -5.33 46.55
CA LEU A 8 -9.98 -5.78 45.45
C LEU A 8 -10.57 -4.59 44.67
N VAL A 9 -11.07 -3.57 45.37
CA VAL A 9 -11.61 -2.35 44.74
C VAL A 9 -10.53 -1.59 43.97
N ILE A 10 -9.33 -1.44 44.55
CA ILE A 10 -8.20 -0.81 43.86
C ILE A 10 -7.77 -1.62 42.63
N SER A 11 -7.73 -2.95 42.73
CA SER A 11 -7.35 -3.81 41.60
C SER A 11 -8.39 -3.77 40.48
N ILE A 12 -9.68 -3.74 40.80
CA ILE A 12 -10.77 -3.57 39.82
C ILE A 12 -10.67 -2.20 39.15
N PHE A 13 -10.40 -1.14 39.92
CA PHE A 13 -10.25 0.21 39.38
C PHE A 13 -9.02 0.33 38.47
N LEU A 14 -7.87 -0.21 38.89
CA LEU A 14 -6.67 -0.27 38.06
C LEU A 14 -6.92 -1.10 36.81
N ALA A 15 -7.58 -2.26 36.91
CA ALA A 15 -7.96 -3.06 35.74
C ALA A 15 -8.90 -2.29 34.80
N LEU A 16 -9.86 -1.53 35.34
CA LEU A 16 -10.78 -0.68 34.57
C LEU A 16 -10.08 0.46 33.82
N VAL A 17 -8.98 0.98 34.33
CA VAL A 17 -8.22 2.07 33.67
C VAL A 17 -7.14 1.51 32.72
N THR A 18 -6.50 0.40 33.10
CA THR A 18 -5.35 -0.16 32.37
C THR A 18 -5.75 -1.13 31.26
N PHE A 19 -6.72 -2.01 31.48
CA PHE A 19 -7.16 -2.99 30.49
C PHE A 19 -7.73 -2.30 29.24
N PRO A 20 -8.61 -1.28 29.35
CA PRO A 20 -9.24 -0.66 28.17
C PRO A 20 -8.40 0.35 27.41
N SER A 21 -7.15 0.56 27.85
CA SER A 21 -6.20 1.43 27.17
C SER A 21 -5.03 0.67 26.55
N TYR A 22 -4.96 -0.65 26.75
CA TYR A 22 -3.82 -1.48 26.35
C TYR A 22 -4.08 -2.26 25.06
N CYS A 23 -5.26 -2.87 24.91
CA CYS A 23 -5.55 -3.72 23.74
C CYS A 23 -5.73 -2.90 22.46
N GLY A 24 -6.44 -1.77 22.53
CA GLY A 24 -6.64 -0.88 21.38
C GLY A 24 -5.34 -0.24 20.92
N ARG A 25 -4.45 0.09 21.86
CA ARG A 25 -3.10 0.57 21.55
C ARG A 25 -2.26 -0.51 20.87
N ARG A 26 -2.31 -1.75 21.35
CA ARG A 26 -1.62 -2.88 20.70
C ARG A 26 -2.14 -3.11 19.28
N LEU A 27 -3.46 -3.11 19.10
CA LEU A 27 -4.08 -3.27 17.78
C LEU A 27 -3.66 -2.13 16.84
N ALA A 28 -3.65 -0.87 17.29
CA ALA A 28 -3.18 0.27 16.50
C ALA A 28 -1.71 0.13 16.09
N ILE A 29 -0.83 -0.30 16.99
CA ILE A 29 0.59 -0.54 16.69
C ILE A 29 0.75 -1.66 15.66
N GLN A 30 0.05 -2.79 15.80
CA GLN A 30 0.13 -3.87 14.82
C GLN A 30 -0.46 -3.46 13.47
N THR A 31 -1.57 -2.71 13.48
CA THR A 31 -2.15 -2.12 12.26
C THR A 31 -1.13 -1.25 11.55
N SER A 32 -0.44 -0.37 12.29
CA SER A 32 0.58 0.50 11.73
C SER A 32 1.73 -0.27 11.07
N LYS A 33 2.20 -1.34 11.71
CA LYS A 33 3.26 -2.20 11.15
C LYS A 33 2.82 -2.87 9.85
N GLU A 34 1.58 -3.36 9.80
CA GLU A 34 1.04 -3.97 8.58
C GLU A 34 0.91 -2.94 7.45
N LEU A 35 0.41 -1.73 7.74
CA LEU A 35 0.33 -0.63 6.78
C LEU A 35 1.71 -0.22 6.25
N CYS A 36 2.69 -0.04 7.15
CA CYS A 36 4.07 0.23 6.77
C CYS A 36 4.68 -0.90 5.94
N CYS A 37 4.36 -2.15 6.27
CA CYS A 37 4.82 -3.30 5.50
C CYS A 37 4.23 -3.28 4.08
N ALA A 38 2.91 -3.13 3.95
CA ALA A 38 2.21 -3.10 2.66
C ALA A 38 2.70 -1.95 1.77
N SER A 39 2.78 -0.73 2.30
CA SER A 39 3.27 0.44 1.55
C SER A 39 4.73 0.27 1.12
N SER A 40 5.58 -0.25 2.01
CA SER A 40 6.99 -0.51 1.72
C SER A 40 7.16 -1.58 0.63
N MET A 41 6.36 -2.65 0.65
CA MET A 41 6.37 -3.68 -0.39
C MET A 41 6.00 -3.09 -1.76
N VAL A 42 4.86 -2.40 -1.84
CA VAL A 42 4.40 -1.79 -3.10
C VAL A 42 5.42 -0.77 -3.61
N SER A 43 5.93 0.10 -2.72
CA SER A 43 6.94 1.09 -3.10
C SER A 43 8.24 0.45 -3.59
N THR A 44 8.67 -0.65 -2.97
CA THR A 44 9.87 -1.40 -3.39
C THR A 44 9.66 -2.07 -4.74
N LEU A 45 8.48 -2.64 -4.98
CA LEU A 45 8.11 -3.24 -6.26
C LEU A 45 8.07 -2.19 -7.38
N VAL A 46 7.46 -1.02 -7.13
CA VAL A 46 7.42 0.09 -8.09
C VAL A 46 8.83 0.61 -8.37
N LYS A 47 9.65 0.83 -7.34
CA LYS A 47 11.06 1.23 -7.50
C LYS A 47 11.87 0.19 -8.26
N GLY A 48 11.62 -1.10 -8.03
CA GLY A 48 12.27 -2.20 -8.75
C GLY A 48 11.90 -2.24 -10.23
N LEU A 49 10.62 -2.02 -10.57
CA LEU A 49 10.15 -1.91 -11.94
C LEU A 49 10.77 -0.70 -12.65
N VAL A 50 10.87 0.44 -11.94
CA VAL A 50 11.47 1.70 -12.42
C VAL A 50 13.00 1.66 -12.51
N ALA A 51 13.68 0.78 -11.77
CA ALA A 51 15.15 0.68 -11.81
C ALA A 51 15.66 -0.18 -12.97
N ARG A 52 14.85 -1.14 -13.45
CA ARG A 52 15.25 -2.01 -14.54
C ARG A 52 15.18 -1.27 -15.87
N LYS A 53 16.27 -1.32 -16.63
CA LYS A 53 16.28 -0.94 -18.06
C LYS A 53 16.38 -2.22 -18.88
N HIS A 54 15.45 -2.43 -19.79
CA HIS A 54 15.51 -3.53 -20.75
C HIS A 54 16.26 -3.12 -22.01
N ASP A 55 17.46 -2.59 -21.84
CA ASP A 55 18.46 -2.47 -22.90
C ASP A 55 19.20 -3.81 -22.94
N GLY A 56 18.85 -4.71 -23.87
CA GLY A 56 19.21 -6.14 -23.89
C GLY A 56 20.70 -6.53 -23.89
N SER A 57 21.51 -5.98 -22.98
CA SER A 57 22.97 -6.14 -22.94
C SER A 57 23.59 -6.14 -21.53
N LYS A 58 22.85 -5.95 -20.42
CA LYS A 58 23.42 -6.11 -19.06
C LYS A 58 22.41 -6.65 -18.06
N GLU A 59 22.90 -7.48 -17.13
CA GLU A 59 22.19 -7.86 -15.92
C GLU A 59 21.68 -6.61 -15.17
N PRO A 60 20.48 -6.65 -14.56
CA PRO A 60 19.93 -5.50 -13.87
C PRO A 60 20.84 -5.09 -12.70
N GLU A 61 21.45 -3.91 -12.81
CA GLU A 61 22.12 -3.24 -11.68
C GLU A 61 21.05 -2.77 -10.67
N GLY A 62 20.52 -3.70 -9.89
CA GLY A 62 19.49 -3.42 -8.88
C GLY A 62 19.17 -4.63 -8.01
N GLN A 63 18.65 -4.40 -6.81
CA GLN A 63 18.13 -5.48 -5.98
C GLN A 63 17.06 -6.27 -6.76
N PRO A 64 17.08 -7.62 -6.72
CA PRO A 64 16.04 -8.41 -7.36
C PRO A 64 14.68 -8.03 -6.77
N LEU A 65 13.67 -7.92 -7.65
CA LEU A 65 12.28 -7.74 -7.21
C LEU A 65 11.93 -8.86 -6.21
N PRO A 66 11.35 -8.54 -5.05
CA PRO A 66 10.99 -9.55 -4.07
C PRO A 66 10.01 -10.54 -4.70
N THR A 67 10.19 -11.82 -4.41
CA THR A 67 9.33 -12.87 -4.96
C THR A 67 7.92 -12.75 -4.39
N VAL A 68 6.92 -13.19 -5.16
CA VAL A 68 5.50 -13.18 -4.71
C VAL A 68 5.34 -13.96 -3.39
N SER A 69 6.09 -15.05 -3.21
CA SER A 69 6.10 -15.84 -1.97
C SER A 69 6.68 -15.07 -0.78
N GLU A 70 7.78 -14.31 -0.97
CA GLU A 70 8.36 -13.46 0.08
C GLU A 70 7.42 -12.33 0.51
N VAL A 71 6.81 -11.64 -0.46
CA VAL A 71 5.83 -10.58 -0.20
C VAL A 71 4.64 -11.15 0.57
N SER A 72 4.07 -12.26 0.08
CA SER A 72 2.93 -12.93 0.70
C SER A 72 3.24 -13.41 2.11
N ALA A 73 4.42 -14.02 2.33
CA ALA A 73 4.81 -14.52 3.65
C ALA A 73 4.98 -13.40 4.67
N ARG A 74 5.55 -12.25 4.25
CA ARG A 74 5.71 -11.08 5.14
C ARG A 74 4.37 -10.43 5.48
N LEU A 75 3.50 -10.23 4.50
CA LEU A 75 2.16 -9.66 4.73
C LEU A 75 1.30 -10.59 5.58
N LEU A 76 1.32 -11.90 5.31
CA LEU A 76 0.59 -12.89 6.10
C LEU A 76 1.08 -12.93 7.55
N LYS A 77 2.38 -12.73 7.79
CA LYS A 77 2.92 -12.66 9.15
C LYS A 77 2.35 -11.47 9.91
N GLU A 78 2.37 -10.27 9.31
CA GLU A 78 1.86 -9.06 9.96
C GLU A 78 0.33 -9.13 10.15
N ASP A 79 -0.41 -9.65 9.17
CA ASP A 79 -1.86 -9.89 9.27
C ASP A 79 -2.20 -10.84 10.43
N ASN A 80 -1.47 -11.94 10.59
CA ASN A 80 -1.64 -12.85 11.72
C ASN A 80 -1.34 -12.17 13.08
N CYS A 81 -0.30 -11.33 13.13
CA CYS A 81 0.02 -10.57 14.33
C CYS A 81 -1.10 -9.60 14.71
N ARG A 82 -1.69 -8.88 13.74
CA ARG A 82 -2.82 -7.98 13.96
C ARG A 82 -4.10 -8.74 14.32
N ALA A 83 -4.43 -9.81 13.59
CA ALA A 83 -5.59 -10.66 13.84
C ALA A 83 -5.58 -11.25 15.26
N GLY A 84 -4.40 -11.60 15.78
CA GLY A 84 -4.22 -12.05 17.17
C GLY A 84 -4.65 -11.00 18.22
N GLU A 85 -4.53 -9.71 17.92
CA GLU A 85 -4.92 -8.63 18.83
C GLU A 85 -6.41 -8.26 18.72
N GLN A 86 -7.06 -8.52 17.57
CA GLN A 86 -8.45 -8.14 17.34
C GLN A 86 -9.43 -8.77 18.34
N ARG A 87 -9.18 -10.00 18.77
CA ARG A 87 -10.04 -10.68 19.76
C ARG A 87 -10.08 -9.90 21.07
N TRP A 88 -8.91 -9.56 21.60
CA TRP A 88 -8.77 -8.81 22.85
C TRP A 88 -9.36 -7.41 22.74
N PHE A 89 -9.20 -6.78 21.58
CA PHE A 89 -9.82 -5.49 21.29
C PHE A 89 -11.36 -5.55 21.26
N ARG A 90 -11.97 -6.62 20.73
CA ARG A 90 -13.45 -6.77 20.76
C ARG A 90 -13.99 -6.88 22.18
N GLU A 91 -13.28 -7.61 23.04
CA GLU A 91 -13.60 -7.71 24.46
C GLU A 91 -13.48 -6.33 25.12
N GLU A 92 -12.37 -5.62 24.90
CA GLU A 92 -12.16 -4.25 25.37
C GLU A 92 -13.23 -3.26 24.90
N ALA A 93 -13.58 -3.28 23.61
CA ALA A 93 -14.60 -2.39 23.04
C ALA A 93 -15.98 -2.64 23.68
N THR A 94 -16.28 -3.88 24.03
CA THR A 94 -17.51 -4.25 24.76
C THR A 94 -17.47 -3.69 26.18
N TYR A 95 -16.33 -3.80 26.87
CA TYR A 95 -16.13 -3.19 28.19
C TYR A 95 -16.25 -1.66 28.15
N LEU A 96 -15.58 -0.98 27.22
CA LEU A 96 -15.65 0.48 27.06
C LEU A 96 -17.09 0.96 26.86
N LYS A 97 -17.88 0.21 26.07
CA LYS A 97 -19.30 0.50 25.83
C LYS A 97 -20.14 0.36 27.10
N LEU A 98 -19.88 -0.66 27.94
CA LEU A 98 -20.58 -0.84 29.21
C LEU A 98 -20.33 0.31 30.19
N PHE A 99 -19.15 0.92 30.14
CA PHE A 99 -18.76 2.03 31.02
C PHE A 99 -18.94 3.43 30.40
N ASN A 100 -19.62 3.54 29.24
CA ASN A 100 -19.82 4.80 28.51
C ASN A 100 -18.52 5.57 28.21
N LEU A 101 -17.39 4.86 28.06
CA LEU A 101 -16.11 5.46 27.66
C LEU A 101 -16.06 5.58 26.13
N SER A 102 -15.87 6.80 25.63
CA SER A 102 -16.05 7.14 24.21
C SER A 102 -14.79 7.04 23.34
N SER A 103 -13.60 6.96 23.94
CA SER A 103 -12.33 6.96 23.21
C SER A 103 -11.32 5.97 23.78
N THR A 104 -10.58 5.31 22.88
CA THR A 104 -9.33 4.62 23.26
C THR A 104 -8.24 5.64 23.60
N ARG A 105 -7.12 5.20 24.17
CA ARG A 105 -5.96 6.07 24.49
C ARG A 105 -5.34 6.72 23.24
N CYS A 106 -5.59 6.16 22.06
CA CYS A 106 -5.16 6.71 20.78
C CYS A 106 -6.13 7.79 20.25
N ALA A 107 -7.10 8.25 21.04
CA ALA A 107 -8.18 9.16 20.62
C ALA A 107 -9.09 8.61 19.49
N VAL A 108 -8.86 7.39 19.01
CA VAL A 108 -9.70 6.71 18.03
C VAL A 108 -10.88 6.05 18.73
N LYS A 109 -12.09 6.24 18.20
CA LYS A 109 -13.29 5.55 18.67
C LYS A 109 -13.13 4.04 18.43
N PRO A 110 -13.43 3.16 19.40
CA PRO A 110 -13.29 1.72 19.22
C PRO A 110 -14.03 1.18 17.98
N LYS A 111 -15.20 1.76 17.66
CA LYS A 111 -15.95 1.41 16.44
C LYS A 111 -15.16 1.68 15.16
N CYS A 112 -14.47 2.83 15.08
CA CYS A 112 -13.66 3.20 13.92
C CYS A 112 -12.46 2.28 13.76
N LEU A 113 -11.73 2.01 14.85
CA LEU A 113 -10.59 1.10 14.81
C LEU A 113 -11.00 -0.32 14.41
N GLY A 114 -12.17 -0.78 14.87
CA GLY A 114 -12.75 -2.06 14.47
C GLY A 114 -13.17 -2.12 13.00
N CYS A 115 -13.83 -1.08 12.48
CA CYS A 115 -14.21 -1.01 11.07
C CYS A 115 -13.00 -0.95 10.13
N ALA A 116 -11.94 -0.22 10.52
CA ALA A 116 -10.72 -0.11 9.72
C ALA A 116 -10.01 -1.46 9.54
N GLN A 117 -10.26 -2.46 10.39
CA GLN A 117 -9.56 -3.75 10.30
C GLN A 117 -9.89 -4.52 9.02
N ASP A 118 -11.11 -4.38 8.50
CA ASP A 118 -11.51 -5.03 7.25
C ASP A 118 -10.84 -4.33 6.05
N GLU A 119 -10.74 -3.00 6.09
CA GLU A 119 -10.04 -2.17 5.09
C GLU A 119 -8.53 -2.49 5.05
N VAL A 120 -7.89 -2.63 6.22
CA VAL A 120 -6.47 -3.03 6.31
C VAL A 120 -6.25 -4.42 5.71
N THR A 121 -7.16 -5.36 5.97
CA THR A 121 -7.09 -6.71 5.38
C THR A 121 -7.25 -6.65 3.86
N ARG A 122 -8.13 -5.78 3.35
CA ARG A 122 -8.33 -5.57 1.91
C ARG A 122 -7.07 -5.00 1.26
N LEU A 123 -6.47 -3.99 1.89
CA LEU A 123 -5.21 -3.37 1.47
C LEU A 123 -4.06 -4.38 1.40
N SER A 124 -3.91 -5.24 2.41
CA SER A 124 -2.86 -6.28 2.40
C SER A 124 -3.05 -7.27 1.24
N ARG A 125 -4.30 -7.57 0.88
CA ARG A 125 -4.59 -8.41 -0.29
C ARG A 125 -4.29 -7.68 -1.60
N SER A 126 -4.63 -6.40 -1.72
CA SER A 126 -4.28 -5.63 -2.92
C SER A 126 -2.77 -5.47 -3.08
N ALA A 127 -2.00 -5.36 -1.99
CA ALA A 127 -0.54 -5.40 -2.05
C ALA A 127 0.00 -6.72 -2.63
N VAL A 128 -0.59 -7.87 -2.27
CA VAL A 128 -0.24 -9.16 -2.87
C VAL A 128 -0.56 -9.19 -4.36
N VAL A 129 -1.73 -8.70 -4.75
CA VAL A 129 -2.14 -8.62 -6.17
C VAL A 129 -1.19 -7.73 -6.97
N VAL A 130 -0.80 -6.58 -6.43
CA VAL A 130 0.22 -5.69 -7.03
C VAL A 130 1.53 -6.46 -7.22
N SER A 131 1.98 -7.24 -6.23
CA SER A 131 3.22 -8.03 -6.37
C SER A 131 3.14 -9.06 -7.49
N GLN A 132 2.01 -9.75 -7.62
CA GLN A 132 1.81 -10.76 -8.65
C GLN A 132 1.79 -10.13 -10.05
N ILE A 133 1.10 -8.99 -10.19
CA ILE A 133 0.96 -8.30 -11.47
C ILE A 133 2.28 -7.63 -11.87
N ILE A 134 2.98 -6.95 -10.96
CA ILE A 134 4.29 -6.35 -11.25
C ILE A 134 5.30 -7.42 -11.64
N TRP A 135 5.33 -8.55 -10.93
CA TRP A 135 6.22 -9.67 -11.29
C TRP A 135 5.88 -10.26 -12.66
N GLY A 136 4.60 -10.45 -12.96
CA GLY A 136 4.15 -10.89 -14.29
C GLY A 136 4.40 -9.87 -15.39
N CYS A 137 4.35 -8.57 -15.09
CA CYS A 137 4.69 -7.48 -15.99
C CYS A 137 6.18 -7.49 -16.32
N ASP A 138 7.03 -7.57 -15.30
CA ASP A 138 8.49 -7.65 -15.43
C ASP A 138 8.94 -8.85 -16.27
N GLN A 139 8.36 -10.04 -16.08
CA GLN A 139 8.68 -11.21 -16.90
C GLN A 139 8.28 -11.09 -18.37
N ARG A 140 7.22 -10.34 -18.66
CA ARG A 140 6.65 -10.18 -20.00
C ARG A 140 7.12 -8.89 -20.68
N MET A 141 7.89 -8.06 -19.99
CA MET A 141 8.34 -6.76 -20.46
C MET A 141 9.30 -6.92 -21.64
N SER A 142 9.00 -6.24 -22.74
CA SER A 142 9.91 -6.13 -23.89
C SER A 142 10.65 -4.79 -23.87
N ALA A 143 11.84 -4.73 -24.48
CA ALA A 143 12.62 -3.50 -24.62
C ALA A 143 11.81 -2.36 -25.29
N ALA A 144 10.93 -2.70 -26.23
CA ALA A 144 10.05 -1.73 -26.88
C ALA A 144 8.97 -1.21 -25.92
N THR A 145 8.35 -2.09 -25.13
CA THR A 145 7.37 -1.67 -24.10
C THR A 145 8.02 -0.77 -23.06
N ASP A 146 9.22 -1.12 -22.59
CA ASP A 146 9.96 -0.33 -21.62
C ASP A 146 10.22 1.09 -22.15
N ASN A 147 10.76 1.21 -23.37
CA ASN A 147 11.10 2.49 -23.97
C ASN A 147 9.89 3.36 -24.34
N PHE A 148 8.80 2.76 -24.84
CA PHE A 148 7.66 3.53 -25.35
C PHE A 148 6.57 3.77 -24.30
N LEU A 149 6.33 2.82 -23.39
CA LEU A 149 5.24 2.90 -22.41
C LEU A 149 5.70 3.19 -20.99
N LEU A 150 6.80 2.58 -20.52
CA LEU A 150 7.26 2.74 -19.14
C LEU A 150 8.13 3.99 -18.96
N GLU A 151 9.07 4.24 -19.87
CA GLU A 151 10.00 5.38 -19.79
C GLU A 151 9.31 6.75 -19.61
N PRO A 152 8.21 7.07 -20.34
CA PRO A 152 7.53 8.36 -20.18
C PRO A 152 6.90 8.57 -18.80
N ILE A 153 6.55 7.49 -18.11
CA ILE A 153 5.87 7.53 -16.79
C ILE A 153 6.80 7.13 -15.63
N ARG A 154 8.02 6.67 -15.93
CA ARG A 154 9.04 6.25 -14.97
C ARG A 154 9.28 7.25 -13.82
N PRO A 155 9.46 8.58 -14.07
CA PRO A 155 9.62 9.54 -12.98
C PRO A 155 8.36 9.70 -12.12
N LEU A 156 7.17 9.52 -12.70
CA LEU A 156 5.89 9.63 -11.99
C LEU A 156 5.67 8.42 -11.08
N LEU A 157 6.02 7.22 -11.55
CA LEU A 157 6.03 6.00 -10.74
C LEU A 157 7.02 6.11 -9.57
N GLY A 158 8.21 6.66 -9.81
CA GLY A 158 9.19 6.95 -8.75
C GLY A 158 8.63 7.90 -7.70
N GLY A 159 8.05 9.02 -8.13
CA GLY A 159 7.40 10.00 -7.23
C GLY A 159 6.23 9.40 -6.45
N LEU A 160 5.38 8.59 -7.09
CA LEU A 160 4.27 7.90 -6.41
C LEU A 160 4.77 6.99 -5.28
N ALA A 161 5.85 6.25 -5.50
CA ALA A 161 6.45 5.41 -4.46
C ALA A 161 6.99 6.22 -3.28
N GLU A 162 7.48 7.45 -3.53
CA GLU A 162 7.92 8.36 -2.46
C GLU A 162 6.74 8.95 -1.68
N HIS A 163 5.68 9.39 -2.36
CA HIS A 163 4.45 9.88 -1.72
C HIS A 163 3.80 8.79 -0.85
N LEU A 164 3.72 7.56 -1.36
CA LEU A 164 3.19 6.42 -0.60
C LEU A 164 4.01 6.13 0.68
N GLN A 165 5.34 6.16 0.60
CA GLN A 165 6.20 6.01 1.77
C GLN A 165 6.01 7.15 2.78
N ARG A 166 5.90 8.39 2.30
CA ARG A 166 5.63 9.56 3.14
C ARG A 166 4.28 9.42 3.86
N SER A 167 3.23 9.04 3.14
CA SER A 167 1.90 8.79 3.72
C SER A 167 1.93 7.72 4.81
N ALA A 168 2.69 6.63 4.60
CA ALA A 168 2.82 5.57 5.60
C ALA A 168 3.51 6.05 6.88
N VAL A 169 4.54 6.90 6.77
CA VAL A 169 5.22 7.49 7.93
C VAL A 169 4.29 8.40 8.74
N GLU A 170 3.47 9.22 8.08
CA GLU A 170 2.53 10.08 8.80
C GLU A 170 1.38 9.29 9.45
N LEU A 171 0.88 8.24 8.79
CA LEU A 171 -0.09 7.30 9.38
C LEU A 171 0.51 6.57 10.60
N ASP A 172 1.77 6.15 10.53
CA ASP A 172 2.46 5.50 11.65
C ASP A 172 2.55 6.41 12.87
N ARG A 173 2.89 7.69 12.66
CA ARG A 173 2.90 8.71 13.71
C ARG A 173 1.52 8.91 14.32
N CYS A 174 0.46 8.91 13.51
CA CYS A 174 -0.92 9.04 13.99
C CYS A 174 -1.37 7.85 14.85
N LEU A 175 -0.96 6.62 14.48
CA LEU A 175 -1.34 5.41 15.22
C LEU A 175 -0.54 5.21 16.51
N HIS A 176 0.70 5.70 16.56
CA HIS A 176 1.58 5.60 17.74
C HIS A 176 1.46 6.77 18.71
N GLY A 177 1.04 7.94 18.25
CA GLY A 177 0.99 9.18 19.02
C GLY A 177 -0.42 9.74 19.20
N VAL A 178 -0.54 10.74 20.08
CA VAL A 178 -1.73 11.61 20.14
C VAL A 178 -1.40 12.83 19.27
N VAL A 179 -1.41 12.63 17.96
CA VAL A 179 -1.05 13.64 16.95
C VAL A 179 -2.29 13.95 16.12
N ASP A 180 -2.37 15.17 15.60
CA ASP A 180 -3.42 15.56 14.66
C ASP A 180 -3.41 14.64 13.43
N THR A 181 -4.59 14.26 12.95
CA THR A 181 -4.77 13.43 11.76
C THR A 181 -4.61 14.22 10.46
N GLY A 182 -4.65 15.56 10.52
CA GLY A 182 -4.52 16.45 9.37
C GLY A 182 -3.33 16.13 8.44
N PRO A 183 -2.09 16.04 8.95
CA PRO A 183 -0.92 15.72 8.14
C PRO A 183 -0.97 14.36 7.44
N ALA A 184 -1.57 13.34 8.08
CA ALA A 184 -1.75 12.03 7.46
C ALA A 184 -2.76 12.10 6.31
N VAL A 185 -3.88 12.79 6.52
CA VAL A 185 -4.90 13.01 5.47
C VAL A 185 -4.31 13.77 4.28
N GLU A 186 -3.51 14.80 4.52
CA GLU A 186 -2.83 15.56 3.47
C GLU A 186 -1.86 14.68 2.67
N ALA A 187 -0.99 13.92 3.35
CA ALA A 187 -0.03 13.03 2.69
C ALA A 187 -0.71 11.89 1.89
N THR A 188 -1.83 11.37 2.39
CA THR A 188 -2.66 10.40 1.68
C THR A 188 -3.35 11.04 0.46
N GLY A 189 -3.81 12.29 0.58
CA GLY A 189 -4.32 13.09 -0.52
C GLY A 189 -3.29 13.33 -1.63
N GLU A 190 -2.06 13.74 -1.27
CA GLU A 190 -0.95 13.89 -2.22
C GLU A 190 -0.68 12.58 -2.99
N THR A 191 -0.78 11.43 -2.31
CA THR A 191 -0.57 10.11 -2.92
C THR A 191 -1.66 9.80 -3.96
N LEU A 192 -2.92 10.11 -3.65
CA LEU A 192 -4.04 9.95 -4.58
C LEU A 192 -3.90 10.88 -5.79
N GLU A 193 -3.55 12.15 -5.57
CA GLU A 193 -3.32 13.11 -6.65
C GLU A 193 -2.19 12.67 -7.59
N ALA A 194 -1.10 12.15 -7.03
CA ALA A 194 0.00 11.59 -7.81
C ALA A 194 -0.46 10.40 -8.68
N MET A 195 -1.31 9.52 -8.14
CA MET A 195 -1.88 8.39 -8.88
C MET A 195 -2.81 8.84 -10.00
N LEU A 196 -3.68 9.82 -9.75
CA LEU A 196 -4.58 10.38 -10.78
C LEU A 196 -3.78 11.04 -11.91
N TYR A 197 -2.73 11.79 -11.57
CA TYR A 197 -1.85 12.40 -12.56
C TYR A 197 -1.08 11.34 -13.37
N LEU A 198 -0.59 10.28 -12.72
CA LEU A 198 0.04 9.13 -13.39
C LEU A 198 -0.92 8.48 -14.39
N ASN A 199 -2.16 8.19 -13.99
CA ASN A 199 -3.16 7.59 -14.87
C ASN A 199 -3.43 8.46 -16.10
N ALA A 200 -3.65 9.76 -15.90
CA ALA A 200 -3.89 10.70 -16.99
C ALA A 200 -2.70 10.74 -17.97
N LYS A 201 -1.47 10.74 -17.46
CA LYS A 201 -0.25 10.73 -18.29
C LYS A 201 -0.02 9.40 -19.00
N PHE A 202 -0.36 8.29 -18.36
CA PHE A 202 -0.30 6.98 -18.99
C PHE A 202 -1.33 6.86 -20.11
N ASP A 203 -2.57 7.31 -19.90
CA ASP A 203 -3.60 7.34 -20.93
C ASP A 203 -3.24 8.27 -22.08
N GLU A 204 -2.66 9.43 -21.80
CA GLU A 204 -2.14 10.33 -22.83
C GLU A 204 -1.04 9.65 -23.66
N SER A 205 -0.10 8.97 -23.00
CA SER A 205 1.00 8.25 -23.64
C SER A 205 0.47 7.10 -24.49
N ARG A 206 -0.40 6.25 -23.93
CA ARG A 206 -1.08 5.17 -24.64
C ARG A 206 -1.87 5.67 -25.84
N THR A 207 -2.61 6.77 -25.70
CA THR A 207 -3.41 7.37 -26.78
C THR A 207 -2.51 7.89 -27.91
N LYS A 208 -1.43 8.61 -27.58
CA LYS A 208 -0.43 9.02 -28.58
C LYS A 208 0.15 7.80 -29.31
N LEU A 209 0.44 6.75 -28.56
CA LEU A 209 0.80 5.42 -29.06
C LEU A 209 -0.42 4.63 -29.62
N LEU A 210 -1.49 5.26 -30.06
CA LEU A 210 -2.50 4.58 -30.88
C LEU A 210 -2.78 5.40 -32.14
N PHE A 211 -2.60 6.72 -32.05
CA PHE A 211 -2.94 7.67 -33.10
C PHE A 211 -1.74 8.29 -33.83
N THR A 212 -0.49 8.05 -33.39
CA THR A 212 0.68 8.56 -34.12
C THR A 212 0.85 7.81 -35.44
N ARG A 213 0.71 8.47 -36.59
CA ARG A 213 0.82 7.83 -37.92
C ARG A 213 2.24 7.38 -38.30
N THR A 214 3.26 7.79 -37.55
CA THR A 214 4.68 7.48 -37.77
C THR A 214 5.33 7.09 -36.46
N TRP A 215 5.35 5.80 -36.20
CA TRP A 215 5.97 5.14 -35.03
C TRP A 215 7.48 4.95 -35.16
N ALA A 216 8.05 5.62 -36.15
CA ALA A 216 9.46 5.66 -36.46
C ALA A 216 10.15 6.68 -35.54
N PRO A 217 11.18 6.32 -34.75
CA PRO A 217 12.17 7.31 -34.39
C PRO A 217 12.70 7.93 -35.69
N LYS A 218 13.00 9.24 -35.69
CA LYS A 218 13.46 9.97 -36.90
C LYS A 218 14.52 9.14 -37.64
N GLY A 219 14.15 8.52 -38.77
CA GLY A 219 15.04 7.75 -39.63
C GLY A 219 14.74 6.24 -39.80
N GLN A 220 13.82 5.61 -39.06
CA GLN A 220 13.53 4.17 -39.23
C GLN A 220 12.08 3.88 -39.62
N LYS A 221 11.84 3.29 -40.81
CA LYS A 221 10.53 2.71 -41.14
C LYS A 221 10.29 1.49 -40.24
N MET A 222 9.31 1.55 -39.34
CA MET A 222 8.85 0.41 -38.55
C MET A 222 7.59 -0.19 -39.18
N ASP A 223 7.59 -1.51 -39.38
CA ASP A 223 6.44 -2.29 -39.85
C ASP A 223 5.35 -2.39 -38.78
N SER A 224 4.10 -2.54 -39.22
CA SER A 224 2.89 -2.72 -38.37
C SER A 224 2.99 -3.85 -37.34
N THR A 225 3.93 -4.78 -37.51
CA THR A 225 4.25 -5.88 -36.59
C THR A 225 4.80 -5.41 -35.25
N HIS A 226 5.55 -4.30 -35.19
CA HIS A 226 6.07 -3.77 -33.93
C HIS A 226 4.99 -3.12 -33.05
N MET A 227 3.89 -2.64 -33.64
CA MET A 227 2.74 -2.13 -32.89
C MET A 227 2.02 -3.27 -32.14
N ILE A 228 1.89 -4.42 -32.80
CA ILE A 228 1.41 -5.67 -32.19
C ILE A 228 2.38 -6.10 -31.08
N GLU A 229 3.69 -6.02 -31.29
CA GLU A 229 4.65 -6.33 -30.23
C GLU A 229 4.58 -5.38 -29.02
N VAL A 230 4.37 -4.07 -29.20
CA VAL A 230 4.30 -3.14 -28.05
C VAL A 230 2.96 -3.25 -27.30
N LEU A 231 1.85 -3.46 -28.01
CA LEU A 231 0.51 -3.45 -27.42
C LEU A 231 -0.07 -4.84 -27.13
N SER A 232 0.28 -5.84 -27.92
CA SER A 232 -0.26 -7.20 -27.83
C SER A 232 0.76 -8.27 -27.42
N SER A 233 2.07 -7.99 -27.40
CA SER A 233 2.96 -8.81 -26.58
C SER A 233 2.67 -8.49 -25.11
N GLY A 234 2.79 -9.48 -24.24
CA GLY A 234 2.36 -9.38 -22.84
C GLY A 234 2.95 -8.22 -22.03
N GLY A 235 3.94 -7.48 -22.56
CA GLY A 235 4.53 -6.29 -21.96
C GLY A 235 3.56 -5.11 -21.86
N GLY A 236 2.93 -4.67 -22.95
CA GLY A 236 2.04 -3.50 -22.95
C GLY A 236 0.78 -3.69 -22.10
N VAL A 237 0.17 -4.88 -22.21
CA VAL A 237 -0.92 -5.32 -21.32
C VAL A 237 -0.42 -5.39 -19.87
N GLY A 238 0.79 -5.93 -19.65
CA GLY A 238 1.38 -6.03 -18.32
C GLY A 238 1.60 -4.67 -17.64
N VAL A 239 2.05 -3.65 -18.38
CA VAL A 239 2.20 -2.28 -17.83
C VAL A 239 0.84 -1.69 -17.47
N HIS A 240 -0.16 -1.89 -18.32
CA HIS A 240 -1.52 -1.44 -18.03
C HIS A 240 -2.12 -2.14 -16.79
N GLU A 241 -1.98 -3.48 -16.72
CA GLU A 241 -2.37 -4.27 -15.55
C GLU A 241 -1.65 -3.78 -14.29
N ALA A 242 -0.35 -3.49 -14.36
CA ALA A 242 0.44 -3.03 -13.22
C ALA A 242 -0.02 -1.66 -12.71
N ILE A 243 -0.24 -0.69 -13.60
CA ILE A 243 -0.74 0.64 -13.23
C ILE A 243 -2.14 0.53 -12.63
N HIS A 244 -3.00 -0.31 -13.21
CA HIS A 244 -4.33 -0.54 -12.67
C HIS A 244 -4.29 -1.18 -11.27
N ALA A 245 -3.41 -2.17 -11.05
CA ALA A 245 -3.23 -2.80 -9.76
C ALA A 245 -2.75 -1.80 -8.70
N ILE A 246 -1.79 -0.93 -9.06
CA ILE A 246 -1.31 0.14 -8.18
C ILE A 246 -2.45 1.12 -7.88
N ASN A 247 -3.27 1.48 -8.88
CA ASN A 247 -4.42 2.35 -8.68
C ASN A 247 -5.39 1.79 -7.63
N VAL A 248 -5.78 0.52 -7.76
CA VAL A 248 -6.66 -0.17 -6.81
C VAL A 248 -6.06 -0.21 -5.41
N PHE A 249 -4.75 -0.47 -5.31
CA PHE A 249 -4.04 -0.42 -4.02
C PHE A 249 -4.07 0.99 -3.41
N ILE A 250 -3.91 2.06 -4.19
CA ILE A 250 -4.00 3.43 -3.69
C ILE A 250 -5.43 3.79 -3.26
N GLU A 251 -6.46 3.34 -3.97
CA GLU A 251 -7.85 3.49 -3.55
C GLU A 251 -8.13 2.80 -2.21
N ASP A 252 -7.60 1.58 -2.03
CA ASP A 252 -7.63 0.88 -0.74
C ASP A 252 -6.85 1.63 0.33
N TRP A 253 -5.70 2.21 -0.01
CA TRP A 253 -4.86 2.96 0.92
C TRP A 253 -5.57 4.21 1.45
N VAL A 254 -6.28 4.93 0.57
CA VAL A 254 -7.07 6.11 0.92
C VAL A 254 -8.30 5.76 1.76
N SER A 255 -8.81 4.53 1.63
CA SER A 255 -9.99 4.07 2.37
C SER A 255 -9.69 3.72 3.84
N VAL A 256 -8.44 3.39 4.16
CA VAL A 256 -7.95 3.03 5.50
C VAL A 256 -7.81 4.28 6.38
#